data_AF-A0A7Y5S885-F1
#
_entry.id   AF-A0A7Y5S885-F1
#
_cell.length_a   1.000
_cell.length_b   1.000
_cell.length_c   1.000
_cell.angle_alpha   90.00
_cell.angle_beta   90.00
_cell.angle_gamma   90.00
#
_symmetry.space_group_name_H-M   'P 1'
#
loop_
_entity.id
_entity.type
_entity.pdbx_description
1 polymer ?
#
loop_
_entity_poly.entity_id
_entity_poly.type
_entity_poly.pdbx_seq_one_letter_code
_entity_poly.pdbx_strand_id
1 'polypeptide(L)'
;MNTLKRGMVAAATLAIFAGSAMAQLHAGDILLYAQSNRIVTGQVNVDTGLPEPGVRVFQADFGESPNFTNDPGMDSDEGVFPPASAVGFTIRRALRKWDGLDFDAIPDERIQVKLGNLGPILTPLNDTPVVGFSLAANSFGKFHHHWGYTLLSPASSGIYLLELELWSSAGIQTSEPYWLVFNQNDSQANQDAAFAWVEDNYLGGGCVADFNHDGFVNGDDYDAFASVFDIADPAADINHDGFVNGDDYDMFASAFDAGC
;
A
#
# COMPACT_ATOMS: atom_id res chain seq x y z
N MET A 1 -81.05 22.48 -8.77
CA MET A 1 -80.91 22.25 -7.33
C MET A 1 -79.54 21.64 -7.08
N ASN A 2 -78.62 22.42 -6.52
CA ASN A 2 -77.20 22.11 -6.41
C ASN A 2 -76.95 21.24 -5.17
N THR A 3 -76.29 20.08 -5.30
CA THR A 3 -75.77 19.29 -4.18
C THR A 3 -74.26 19.12 -4.34
N LEU A 4 -73.54 19.42 -3.25
CA LEU A 4 -72.07 19.35 -3.13
C LEU A 4 -71.54 17.92 -3.36
N LYS A 5 -70.33 17.82 -3.92
CA LYS A 5 -69.43 16.69 -3.66
C LYS A 5 -68.03 17.18 -3.27
N ARG A 6 -67.59 16.69 -2.10
CA ARG A 6 -66.29 16.88 -1.46
C ARG A 6 -65.19 16.19 -2.28
N GLY A 7 -64.05 16.87 -2.46
CA GLY A 7 -62.83 16.27 -2.98
C GLY A 7 -62.06 15.53 -1.87
N MET A 8 -61.65 14.29 -2.14
CA MET A 8 -60.64 13.55 -1.37
C MET A 8 -59.28 13.85 -1.97
N VAL A 9 -58.32 14.24 -1.13
CA VAL A 9 -56.89 14.32 -1.48
C VAL A 9 -56.25 12.99 -1.07
N ALA A 10 -55.66 12.28 -2.04
CA ALA A 10 -54.83 11.12 -1.79
C ALA A 10 -53.37 11.57 -1.65
N ALA A 11 -52.77 11.33 -0.49
CA ALA A 11 -51.34 11.54 -0.27
C ALA A 11 -50.57 10.31 -0.79
N ALA A 12 -49.70 10.52 -1.78
CA ALA A 12 -48.77 9.51 -2.25
C ALA A 12 -47.48 9.59 -1.41
N THR A 13 -47.22 8.54 -0.63
CA THR A 13 -46.00 8.39 0.15
C THR A 13 -44.86 7.96 -0.79
N LEU A 14 -43.87 8.83 -0.97
CA LEU A 14 -42.66 8.55 -1.74
C LEU A 14 -41.72 7.69 -0.85
N ALA A 15 -41.53 6.43 -1.19
CA ALA A 15 -40.54 5.58 -0.55
C ALA A 15 -39.15 5.93 -1.11
N ILE A 16 -38.33 6.59 -0.30
CA ILE A 16 -36.92 6.84 -0.60
C ILE A 16 -36.17 5.55 -0.27
N PHE A 17 -35.65 4.86 -1.29
CA PHE A 17 -34.64 3.83 -1.09
C PHE A 17 -33.37 4.52 -0.62
N ALA A 18 -33.05 4.39 0.67
CA ALA A 18 -31.71 4.66 1.16
C ALA A 18 -30.80 3.58 0.55
N GLY A 19 -30.04 3.94 -0.49
CA GLY A 19 -28.92 3.13 -0.92
C GLY A 19 -28.00 2.94 0.27
N SER A 20 -27.59 1.69 0.53
CA SER A 20 -26.56 1.37 1.49
C SER A 20 -25.37 2.29 1.21
N ALA A 21 -25.00 3.12 2.19
CA ALA A 21 -23.73 3.82 2.12
C ALA A 21 -22.66 2.72 2.19
N MET A 22 -22.13 2.31 1.03
CA MET A 22 -20.94 1.48 0.96
C MET A 22 -19.88 2.22 1.80
N ALA A 23 -19.32 1.56 2.82
CA ALA A 23 -18.23 2.14 3.58
C ALA A 23 -17.12 2.50 2.58
N GLN A 24 -16.80 3.79 2.45
CA GLN A 24 -15.80 4.26 1.52
C GLN A 24 -14.43 3.79 2.04
N LEU A 25 -13.74 2.95 1.26
CA LEU A 25 -12.32 2.66 1.49
C LEU A 25 -11.55 3.98 1.37
N HIS A 26 -10.68 4.25 2.34
CA HIS A 26 -9.92 5.50 2.33
C HIS A 26 -8.73 5.40 1.37
N ALA A 27 -8.76 6.23 0.33
CA ALA A 27 -7.60 6.42 -0.54
C ALA A 27 -6.43 6.96 0.30
N GLY A 28 -5.27 6.31 0.19
CA GLY A 28 -4.08 6.58 1.00
C GLY A 28 -3.85 5.58 2.15
N ASP A 29 -4.82 4.74 2.49
CA ASP A 29 -4.62 3.64 3.45
C ASP A 29 -4.14 2.36 2.75
N ILE A 30 -3.41 1.53 3.48
CA ILE A 30 -3.14 0.15 3.05
C ILE A 30 -4.44 -0.64 3.15
N LEU A 31 -4.94 -1.10 2.01
CA LEU A 31 -6.12 -1.95 1.96
C LEU A 31 -5.78 -3.37 2.38
N LEU A 32 -6.62 -3.96 3.23
CA LEU A 32 -6.48 -5.33 3.70
C LEU A 32 -7.60 -6.20 3.16
N TYR A 33 -7.21 -7.35 2.60
CA TYR A 33 -8.10 -8.39 2.11
C TYR A 33 -7.82 -9.72 2.80
N ALA A 34 -8.80 -10.62 2.78
CA ALA A 34 -8.63 -12.01 3.18
C ALA A 34 -8.87 -12.91 1.95
N GLN A 35 -7.82 -13.22 1.20
CA GLN A 35 -7.90 -13.99 -0.05
C GLN A 35 -7.16 -15.31 0.11
N SER A 36 -7.74 -16.41 -0.35
CA SER A 36 -7.11 -17.75 -0.25
C SER A 36 -6.64 -18.10 1.17
N ASN A 37 -7.40 -17.66 2.18
CA ASN A 37 -7.07 -17.79 3.61
C ASN A 37 -5.75 -17.10 4.02
N ARG A 38 -5.40 -15.98 3.39
CA ARG A 38 -4.23 -15.14 3.72
C ARG A 38 -4.61 -13.67 3.74
N ILE A 39 -3.96 -12.90 4.60
CA ILE A 39 -4.04 -11.43 4.56
C ILE A 39 -3.28 -10.94 3.32
N VAL A 40 -3.96 -10.22 2.43
CA VAL A 40 -3.36 -9.59 1.24
C VAL A 40 -3.44 -8.08 1.43
N THR A 41 -2.33 -7.38 1.21
CA THR A 41 -2.28 -5.91 1.19
C THR A 41 -2.65 -5.38 -0.19
N GLY A 42 -3.04 -4.12 -0.26
CA GLY A 42 -3.37 -3.43 -1.51
C GLY A 42 -3.52 -1.94 -1.30
N GLN A 43 -4.00 -1.23 -2.30
CA GLN A 43 -4.24 0.21 -2.27
C GLN A 43 -5.48 0.60 -3.08
N VAL A 44 -5.87 1.87 -3.01
CA VAL A 44 -6.76 2.44 -4.04
C VAL A 44 -5.86 2.96 -5.16
N ASN A 45 -6.02 2.41 -6.37
CA ASN A 45 -5.28 2.85 -7.53
C ASN A 45 -5.63 4.33 -7.84
N VAL A 46 -4.61 5.17 -7.96
CA VAL A 46 -4.77 6.64 -8.03
C VAL A 46 -5.41 7.11 -9.33
N ASP A 47 -5.25 6.36 -10.42
CA ASP A 47 -5.77 6.72 -11.74
C ASP A 47 -7.23 6.31 -11.91
N THR A 48 -7.56 5.11 -11.43
CA THR A 48 -8.90 4.52 -11.59
C THR A 48 -9.81 4.82 -10.40
N GLY A 49 -9.24 5.13 -9.23
CA GLY A 49 -9.97 5.23 -7.97
C GLY A 49 -10.53 3.90 -7.48
N LEU A 50 -10.09 2.77 -8.04
CA LEU A 50 -10.57 1.44 -7.71
C LEU A 50 -9.63 0.71 -6.74
N PRO A 51 -10.14 -0.18 -5.87
CA PRO A 51 -9.30 -1.02 -5.03
C PRO A 51 -8.44 -1.99 -5.85
N GLU A 52 -7.17 -2.08 -5.49
CA GLU A 52 -6.13 -2.85 -6.15
C GLU A 52 -5.44 -3.75 -5.11
N PRO A 53 -5.79 -5.05 -5.05
CA PRO A 53 -5.13 -6.00 -4.17
C PRO A 53 -3.75 -6.39 -4.73
N GLY A 54 -2.85 -6.83 -3.85
CA GLY A 54 -1.54 -7.36 -4.24
C GLY A 54 -0.39 -6.34 -4.12
N VAL A 55 -0.68 -5.07 -3.90
CA VAL A 55 0.36 -4.03 -3.66
C VAL A 55 1.03 -4.26 -2.31
N ARG A 56 2.37 -4.20 -2.31
CA ARG A 56 3.21 -4.51 -1.13
C ARG A 56 4.24 -3.44 -0.79
N VAL A 57 4.42 -2.40 -1.59
CA VAL A 57 5.29 -1.26 -1.26
C VAL A 57 4.45 0.00 -1.20
N PHE A 58 4.62 0.81 -0.16
CA PHE A 58 3.86 2.03 0.05
C PHE A 58 4.79 3.16 0.45
N GLN A 59 4.56 4.34 -0.10
CA GLN A 59 5.27 5.56 0.30
C GLN A 59 4.60 6.19 1.54
N ALA A 60 5.40 6.82 2.38
CA ALA A 60 4.93 7.55 3.56
C ALA A 60 5.83 8.77 3.81
N ASP A 61 5.27 9.84 4.37
CA ASP A 61 6.01 11.08 4.65
C ASP A 61 5.97 11.41 6.13
N PHE A 62 7.13 11.53 6.77
CA PHE A 62 7.19 12.19 8.07
C PHE A 62 6.93 13.68 7.92
N GLY A 63 6.21 14.29 8.86
CA GLY A 63 6.05 15.74 8.89
C GLY A 63 4.66 16.24 9.31
N GLU A 64 3.68 15.36 9.47
CA GLU A 64 2.39 15.73 10.11
C GLU A 64 2.60 16.33 11.50
N SER A 65 3.63 15.83 12.18
CA SER A 65 4.29 16.45 13.32
C SER A 65 5.79 16.14 13.23
N PRO A 66 6.67 16.79 14.01
CA PRO A 66 8.10 16.58 13.88
C PRO A 66 8.48 15.08 13.93
N ASN A 67 9.03 14.59 12.82
CA ASN A 67 9.48 13.21 12.63
C ASN A 67 8.38 12.16 12.80
N PHE A 68 7.11 12.56 12.62
CA PHE A 68 5.93 11.74 12.89
C PHE A 68 4.99 11.72 11.68
N THR A 69 4.37 10.57 11.48
CA THR A 69 3.19 10.38 10.62
C THR A 69 2.33 9.25 11.20
N ASN A 70 1.04 9.25 10.91
CA ASN A 70 0.15 8.10 11.11
C ASN A 70 -0.39 7.54 9.80
N ASP A 71 0.24 7.92 8.69
CA ASP A 71 -0.12 7.53 7.35
C ASP A 71 1.03 6.69 6.71
N PRO A 72 0.70 5.71 5.85
CA PRO A 72 -0.64 5.24 5.58
C PRO A 72 -1.28 4.56 6.81
N GLY A 73 -2.60 4.70 6.95
CA GLY A 73 -3.38 3.85 7.84
C GLY A 73 -3.55 2.45 7.25
N MET A 74 -4.42 1.65 7.86
CA MET A 74 -4.92 0.43 7.21
C MET A 74 -6.44 0.46 7.21
N ASP A 75 -7.01 0.05 6.09
CA ASP A 75 -8.45 -0.05 5.93
C ASP A 75 -8.84 -1.41 5.31
N SER A 76 -10.09 -1.81 5.51
CA SER A 76 -10.69 -2.98 4.87
C SER A 76 -12.17 -2.77 4.69
N ASP A 77 -12.76 -3.59 3.82
CA ASP A 77 -14.21 -3.68 3.72
C ASP A 77 -14.79 -4.41 4.94
N GLU A 78 -16.09 -4.22 5.14
CA GLU A 78 -16.85 -5.00 6.11
C GLU A 78 -16.79 -6.49 5.78
N GLY A 79 -16.68 -7.33 6.81
CA GLY A 79 -16.65 -8.78 6.68
C GLY A 79 -15.31 -9.39 6.27
N VAL A 80 -14.26 -8.60 6.01
CA VAL A 80 -12.91 -9.12 5.71
C VAL A 80 -12.36 -9.94 6.88
N PHE A 81 -12.54 -9.45 8.10
CA PHE A 81 -12.12 -10.15 9.32
C PHE A 81 -13.32 -10.60 10.14
N PRO A 82 -13.27 -11.74 10.85
CA PRO A 82 -14.29 -12.06 11.85
C PRO A 82 -14.39 -10.96 12.91
N PRO A 83 -15.60 -10.56 13.36
CA PRO A 83 -15.78 -9.54 14.38
C PRO A 83 -14.96 -9.84 15.64
N ALA A 84 -14.34 -8.79 16.19
CA ALA A 84 -13.46 -8.86 17.35
C ALA A 84 -12.17 -9.72 17.20
N SER A 85 -11.90 -10.29 16.03
CA SER A 85 -10.59 -10.91 15.77
C SER A 85 -9.50 -9.85 15.81
N ALA A 86 -8.36 -10.20 16.40
CA ALA A 86 -7.21 -9.32 16.46
C ALA A 86 -6.49 -9.37 15.11
N VAL A 87 -6.10 -8.20 14.61
CA VAL A 87 -5.13 -8.03 13.52
C VAL A 87 -3.95 -7.26 14.12
N GLY A 88 -2.74 -7.77 13.92
CA GLY A 88 -1.51 -7.18 14.43
C GLY A 88 -0.41 -7.26 13.39
N PHE A 89 0.74 -6.69 13.73
CA PHE A 89 1.90 -6.68 12.84
C PHE A 89 3.11 -7.34 13.50
N THR A 90 4.09 -7.68 12.66
CA THR A 90 5.45 -8.04 13.06
C THR A 90 6.41 -7.18 12.26
N ILE A 91 7.33 -6.49 12.93
CA ILE A 91 8.47 -5.84 12.27
C ILE A 91 9.49 -6.94 11.98
N ARG A 92 9.80 -7.16 10.71
CA ARG A 92 10.59 -8.32 10.29
C ARG A 92 12.09 -8.18 10.55
N ARG A 93 12.61 -6.98 10.34
CA ARG A 93 14.05 -6.68 10.37
C ARG A 93 14.35 -5.26 10.83
N ALA A 94 15.63 -4.95 11.01
CA ALA A 94 16.06 -3.62 11.40
C ALA A 94 15.64 -2.57 10.36
N LEU A 95 15.47 -1.33 10.81
CA LEU A 95 15.22 -0.21 9.90
C LEU A 95 16.37 -0.12 8.90
N ARG A 96 16.07 0.26 7.66
CA ARG A 96 17.12 0.56 6.66
C ARG A 96 17.05 2.01 6.24
N LYS A 97 18.19 2.52 5.76
CA LYS A 97 18.29 3.88 5.21
C LYS A 97 18.86 3.79 3.80
N TRP A 98 18.20 4.48 2.88
CA TRP A 98 18.63 4.59 1.48
C TRP A 98 19.93 5.40 1.40
N ASP A 99 20.89 4.91 0.63
CA ASP A 99 22.16 5.59 0.40
C ASP A 99 22.32 6.16 -1.03
N GLY A 100 21.29 5.97 -1.87
CA GLY A 100 21.30 6.32 -3.29
C GLY A 100 21.49 5.11 -4.22
N LEU A 101 21.82 3.94 -3.68
CA LEU A 101 22.04 2.70 -4.43
C LEU A 101 21.25 1.52 -3.87
N ASP A 102 21.19 1.36 -2.56
CA ASP A 102 20.50 0.25 -1.90
C ASP A 102 20.03 0.57 -0.45
N PHE A 103 19.54 -0.46 0.24
CA PHE A 103 19.09 -0.43 1.64
C PHE A 103 19.94 -1.36 2.56
N ASP A 104 21.23 -1.52 2.30
CA ASP A 104 22.10 -2.41 3.09
C ASP A 104 22.41 -1.85 4.49
N ALA A 105 22.42 -0.52 4.64
CA ALA A 105 22.76 0.13 5.90
C ALA A 105 21.65 0.01 6.95
N ILE A 106 22.02 -0.45 8.16
CA ILE A 106 21.22 -0.25 9.38
C ILE A 106 21.61 1.10 9.98
N PRO A 107 20.70 2.08 10.05
CA PRO A 107 21.00 3.39 10.61
C PRO A 107 20.98 3.37 12.15
N ASP A 108 21.52 4.43 12.77
CA ASP A 108 21.38 4.66 14.22
C ASP A 108 19.92 5.00 14.58
N GLU A 109 19.16 5.57 13.64
CA GLU A 109 17.74 5.87 13.76
C GLU A 109 16.86 4.63 13.92
N ARG A 110 15.76 4.84 14.62
CA ARG A 110 14.83 3.79 15.04
C ARG A 110 13.43 4.32 14.81
N ILE A 111 12.58 3.58 14.10
CA ILE A 111 11.15 3.90 14.05
C ILE A 111 10.46 3.31 15.29
N GLN A 112 9.68 4.15 15.97
CA GLN A 112 8.73 3.79 16.99
C GLN A 112 7.33 3.68 16.38
N VAL A 113 6.69 2.52 16.54
CA VAL A 113 5.26 2.30 16.26
C VAL A 113 4.47 2.37 17.56
N LYS A 114 3.42 3.19 17.60
CA LYS A 114 2.64 3.44 18.83
C LYS A 114 1.20 3.85 18.51
N LEU A 115 0.25 3.40 19.33
CA LEU A 115 -1.13 3.91 19.32
C LEU A 115 -1.64 4.08 20.76
N GLY A 116 -1.75 5.33 21.23
CA GLY A 116 -2.18 5.62 22.61
C GLY A 116 -1.32 4.90 23.65
N ASN A 117 -1.90 3.93 24.36
CA ASN A 117 -1.21 3.11 25.36
C ASN A 117 -0.61 1.81 24.79
N LEU A 118 -0.80 1.52 23.50
CA LEU A 118 -0.18 0.38 22.82
C LEU A 118 1.19 0.77 22.27
N GLY A 119 2.21 -0.02 22.58
CA GLY A 119 3.61 0.29 22.32
C GLY A 119 4.26 1.10 23.45
N PRO A 120 5.47 1.65 23.24
CA PRO A 120 6.18 1.70 21.96
C PRO A 120 6.67 0.32 21.52
N ILE A 121 6.50 0.01 20.24
CA ILE A 121 7.24 -1.05 19.56
C ILE A 121 8.30 -0.35 18.73
N LEU A 122 9.56 -0.68 19.00
CA LEU A 122 10.65 -0.16 18.19
C LEU A 122 10.93 -1.20 17.10
N THR A 123 11.37 -0.79 15.90
CA THR A 123 12.14 -1.68 15.00
C THR A 123 13.26 -2.44 15.79
N PRO A 124 13.88 -3.50 15.30
CA PRO A 124 15.01 -4.11 16.00
C PRO A 124 16.33 -3.39 15.65
N LEU A 125 17.38 -3.64 16.44
CA LEU A 125 18.76 -3.17 16.15
C LEU A 125 19.49 -4.09 15.16
N ASN A 126 19.00 -5.30 14.97
CA ASN A 126 19.53 -6.32 14.07
C ASN A 126 18.36 -6.98 13.34
N ASP A 127 18.63 -7.87 12.39
CA ASP A 127 17.58 -8.59 11.65
C ASP A 127 16.95 -9.70 12.48
N THR A 128 16.15 -9.28 13.45
CA THR A 128 15.42 -10.14 14.37
C THR A 128 13.96 -9.69 14.41
N PRO A 129 12.99 -10.53 14.06
CA PRO A 129 11.59 -10.15 14.08
C PRO A 129 11.12 -9.69 15.47
N VAL A 130 10.31 -8.63 15.50
CA VAL A 130 9.68 -8.08 16.70
C VAL A 130 8.17 -8.05 16.50
N VAL A 131 7.46 -8.86 17.27
CA VAL A 131 5.99 -8.88 17.26
C VAL A 131 5.47 -7.57 17.86
N GLY A 132 4.59 -6.91 17.11
CA GLY A 132 3.94 -5.67 17.51
C GLY A 132 2.74 -5.89 18.43
N PHE A 133 1.95 -4.84 18.60
CA PHE A 133 0.62 -4.95 19.22
C PHE A 133 -0.42 -5.35 18.18
N SER A 134 -1.65 -5.59 18.64
CA SER A 134 -2.80 -5.90 17.79
C SER A 134 -4.02 -5.06 18.17
N LEU A 135 -4.91 -4.86 17.22
CA LEU A 135 -6.20 -4.20 17.38
C LEU A 135 -7.31 -5.13 16.91
N ALA A 136 -8.50 -5.00 17.47
CA ALA A 136 -9.64 -5.81 17.07
C ALA A 136 -10.32 -5.21 15.83
N ALA A 137 -10.74 -6.07 14.89
CA ALA A 137 -11.74 -5.71 13.89
C ALA A 137 -13.06 -5.34 14.59
N ASN A 138 -13.81 -4.40 14.01
CA ASN A 138 -15.05 -3.91 14.59
C ASN A 138 -16.18 -4.95 14.52
N SER A 139 -17.38 -4.60 14.99
CA SER A 139 -18.53 -5.52 15.00
C SER A 139 -19.00 -5.97 13.61
N PHE A 140 -18.62 -5.25 12.55
CA PHE A 140 -18.91 -5.58 11.16
C PHE A 140 -17.76 -6.32 10.49
N GLY A 141 -16.66 -6.61 11.20
CA GLY A 141 -15.50 -7.27 10.61
C GLY A 141 -14.60 -6.35 9.78
N LYS A 142 -14.82 -5.04 9.84
CA LYS A 142 -13.94 -4.02 9.25
C LYS A 142 -12.81 -3.70 10.21
N PHE A 143 -11.60 -3.64 9.67
CA PHE A 143 -10.40 -3.15 10.33
C PHE A 143 -10.02 -1.81 9.70
N HIS A 144 -10.15 -0.72 10.47
CA HIS A 144 -9.73 0.62 10.05
C HIS A 144 -9.03 1.32 11.22
N HIS A 145 -7.71 1.44 11.14
CA HIS A 145 -6.88 1.99 12.21
C HIS A 145 -5.66 2.71 11.65
N HIS A 146 -5.32 3.84 12.28
CA HIS A 146 -4.08 4.57 12.05
C HIS A 146 -3.26 4.51 13.33
N TRP A 147 -2.15 3.79 13.31
CA TRP A 147 -1.14 3.86 14.36
C TRP A 147 -0.03 4.82 13.95
N GLY A 148 0.63 5.42 14.93
CA GLY A 148 1.67 6.40 14.68
C GLY A 148 3.04 5.77 14.47
N TYR A 149 3.78 6.32 13.52
CA TYR A 149 5.20 6.09 13.27
C TYR A 149 5.98 7.33 13.70
N THR A 150 7.05 7.15 14.47
CA THR A 150 7.95 8.25 14.86
C THR A 150 9.39 7.86 14.58
N LEU A 151 10.10 8.64 13.77
CA LEU A 151 11.55 8.51 13.60
C LEU A 151 12.25 9.12 14.82
N LEU A 152 12.92 8.27 15.60
CA LEU A 152 13.64 8.69 16.79
C LEU A 152 15.01 9.28 16.45
N SER A 153 15.57 10.04 17.41
CA SER A 153 16.90 10.65 17.32
C SER A 153 17.96 9.65 16.80
N PRO A 154 18.85 10.06 15.88
CA PRO A 154 19.07 11.45 15.44
C PRO A 154 18.04 12.01 14.45
N ALA A 155 17.14 11.19 13.92
CA ALA A 155 16.08 11.57 12.98
C ALA A 155 16.60 12.42 11.79
N SER A 156 17.76 12.03 11.26
CA SER A 156 18.40 12.76 10.17
C SER A 156 17.59 12.66 8.88
N SER A 157 17.76 13.65 7.99
CA SER A 157 17.13 13.60 6.68
C SER A 157 17.53 12.34 5.89
N GLY A 158 16.60 11.84 5.08
CA GLY A 158 16.82 10.70 4.19
C GLY A 158 15.56 9.87 3.97
N ILE A 159 15.71 8.80 3.19
CA ILE A 159 14.65 7.82 2.95
C ILE A 159 14.90 6.57 3.80
N TYR A 160 13.87 6.06 4.45
CA TYR A 160 13.94 4.91 5.37
C TYR A 160 12.98 3.81 4.95
N LEU A 161 13.41 2.56 5.07
CA LEU A 161 12.62 1.38 4.71
C LEU A 161 12.26 0.56 5.95
N LEU A 162 10.97 0.31 6.14
CA LEU A 162 10.42 -0.55 7.17
C LEU A 162 9.75 -1.77 6.54
N GLU A 163 10.18 -2.98 6.90
CA GLU A 163 9.55 -4.25 6.47
C GLU A 163 8.67 -4.84 7.57
N LEU A 164 7.44 -5.19 7.19
CA LEU A 164 6.38 -5.64 8.08
C LEU A 164 5.67 -6.88 7.51
N GLU A 165 4.99 -7.62 8.38
CA GLU A 165 3.96 -8.59 8.04
C GLU A 165 2.75 -8.37 8.94
N LEU A 166 1.55 -8.69 8.44
CA LEU A 166 0.29 -8.67 9.20
C LEU A 166 -0.16 -10.08 9.54
N TRP A 167 -0.65 -10.27 10.76
CA TRP A 167 -1.21 -11.53 11.23
C TRP A 167 -2.60 -11.31 11.84
N SER A 168 -3.41 -12.37 11.91
CA SER A 168 -4.71 -12.34 12.56
C SER A 168 -4.91 -13.50 13.54
N SER A 169 -5.64 -13.26 14.63
CA SER A 169 -6.09 -14.31 15.55
C SER A 169 -7.21 -15.18 14.97
N ALA A 170 -7.70 -14.88 13.77
CA ALA A 170 -8.81 -15.56 13.11
C ALA A 170 -8.43 -16.86 12.37
N GLY A 171 -7.15 -17.28 12.41
CA GLY A 171 -6.68 -18.43 11.63
C GLY A 171 -6.49 -18.16 10.14
N ILE A 172 -6.55 -16.89 9.73
CA ILE A 172 -6.11 -16.39 8.43
C ILE A 172 -4.57 -16.39 8.45
N GLN A 173 -3.94 -16.87 7.38
CA GLN A 173 -2.49 -16.88 7.25
C GLN A 173 -1.93 -15.46 7.24
N THR A 174 -0.75 -15.32 7.83
CA THR A 174 0.06 -14.08 7.81
C THR A 174 0.24 -13.59 6.37
N SER A 175 0.22 -12.27 6.19
CA SER A 175 0.51 -11.67 4.89
C SER A 175 1.90 -12.05 4.39
N GLU A 176 2.11 -11.89 3.08
CA GLU A 176 3.48 -11.72 2.60
C GLU A 176 4.09 -10.44 3.20
N PRO A 177 5.43 -10.30 3.22
CA PRO A 177 6.06 -9.06 3.63
C PRO A 177 5.60 -7.89 2.77
N TYR A 178 5.44 -6.75 3.41
CA TYR A 178 5.18 -5.45 2.78
C TYR A 178 6.10 -4.39 3.37
N TRP A 179 6.27 -3.30 2.65
CA TRP A 179 7.27 -2.28 2.92
C TRP A 179 6.65 -0.88 2.96
N LEU A 180 7.14 -0.08 3.91
CA LEU A 180 6.90 1.36 3.96
C LEU A 180 8.21 2.10 3.65
N VAL A 181 8.17 2.97 2.65
CA VAL A 181 9.27 3.83 2.21
C VAL A 181 9.01 5.25 2.73
N PHE A 182 9.58 5.53 3.90
CA PHE A 182 9.40 6.81 4.60
C PHE A 182 10.36 7.87 4.09
N ASN A 183 9.85 9.05 3.74
CA ASN A 183 10.65 10.24 3.51
C ASN A 183 10.74 11.10 4.78
N GLN A 184 11.97 11.43 5.18
CA GLN A 184 12.27 12.38 6.24
C GLN A 184 13.01 13.57 5.61
N ASN A 185 12.30 14.66 5.30
CA ASN A 185 12.86 15.92 4.82
C ASN A 185 13.84 15.78 3.62
N ASP A 186 13.61 14.80 2.74
CA ASP A 186 14.35 14.57 1.50
C ASP A 186 13.44 14.84 0.30
N SER A 187 14.00 14.80 -0.91
CA SER A 187 13.26 15.04 -2.15
C SER A 187 12.35 13.87 -2.53
N GLN A 188 11.20 14.18 -3.12
CA GLN A 188 10.29 13.18 -3.69
C GLN A 188 11.00 12.26 -4.70
N ALA A 189 11.80 12.84 -5.59
CA ALA A 189 12.56 12.06 -6.58
C ALA A 189 13.49 11.00 -5.94
N ASN A 190 14.06 11.29 -4.76
CA ASN A 190 14.88 10.31 -4.04
C ASN A 190 14.02 9.22 -3.39
N GLN A 191 12.83 9.56 -2.91
CA GLN A 191 11.86 8.58 -2.41
C GLN A 191 11.32 7.69 -3.53
N ASP A 192 11.09 8.24 -4.73
CA ASP A 192 10.62 7.50 -5.90
C ASP A 192 11.69 6.50 -6.37
N ALA A 193 12.96 6.92 -6.44
CA ALA A 193 14.07 6.03 -6.75
C ALA A 193 14.22 4.89 -5.72
N ALA A 194 14.08 5.21 -4.44
CA ALA A 194 14.12 4.22 -3.36
C ALA A 194 12.91 3.27 -3.40
N PHE A 195 11.72 3.78 -3.75
CA PHE A 195 10.51 3.00 -3.94
C PHE A 195 10.69 1.99 -5.08
N ALA A 196 11.11 2.47 -6.26
CA ALA A 196 11.37 1.62 -7.43
C ALA A 196 12.38 0.51 -7.09
N TRP A 197 13.47 0.85 -6.40
CA TRP A 197 14.45 -0.14 -5.97
C TRP A 197 13.85 -1.25 -5.08
N VAL A 198 12.91 -0.93 -4.19
CA VAL A 198 12.26 -1.92 -3.31
C VAL A 198 11.37 -2.85 -4.11
N GLU A 199 10.62 -2.31 -5.08
CA GLU A 199 9.88 -3.12 -6.03
C GLU A 199 10.84 -4.04 -6.79
N ASP A 200 11.92 -3.47 -7.32
CA ASP A 200 13.01 -4.13 -8.06
C ASP A 200 13.65 -5.31 -7.34
N ASN A 201 13.93 -5.14 -6.05
CA ASN A 201 14.77 -6.10 -5.34
C ASN A 201 13.97 -7.07 -4.45
N TYR A 202 12.78 -6.68 -3.97
CA TYR A 202 12.03 -7.50 -3.00
C TYR A 202 10.69 -8.00 -3.49
N LEU A 203 10.05 -7.27 -4.42
CA LEU A 203 8.94 -7.83 -5.17
C LEU A 203 9.43 -8.62 -6.38
N GLY A 204 10.73 -8.54 -6.65
CA GLY A 204 11.41 -9.17 -7.76
C GLY A 204 11.37 -8.32 -9.02
N GLY A 205 11.30 -7.00 -8.89
CA GLY A 205 11.43 -6.05 -9.99
C GLY A 205 10.63 -6.48 -11.14
N GLY A 206 9.32 -6.46 -10.82
CA GLY A 206 8.26 -7.19 -11.49
C GLY A 206 8.65 -7.24 -12.93
N CYS A 207 8.92 -8.46 -13.42
CA CYS A 207 9.17 -8.78 -14.80
C CYS A 207 9.07 -7.52 -15.65
N VAL A 208 10.16 -6.94 -16.15
CA VAL A 208 10.04 -5.67 -16.91
C VAL A 208 9.04 -5.79 -18.08
N ALA A 209 8.66 -7.02 -18.42
CA ALA A 209 7.61 -7.38 -19.33
C ALA A 209 6.16 -7.49 -18.76
N ASP A 210 5.94 -7.29 -17.47
CA ASP A 210 4.67 -6.98 -16.79
C ASP A 210 4.60 -5.46 -16.64
N PHE A 211 4.66 -4.80 -17.80
CA PHE A 211 4.84 -3.35 -17.95
C PHE A 211 3.60 -2.56 -17.50
N ASN A 212 2.43 -3.20 -17.52
CA ASN A 212 1.20 -2.58 -17.03
C ASN A 212 0.93 -2.87 -15.53
N HIS A 213 1.79 -3.69 -14.90
CA HIS A 213 1.75 -4.10 -13.50
C HIS A 213 0.44 -4.82 -13.10
N ASP A 214 -0.20 -5.54 -14.02
CA ASP A 214 -1.42 -6.29 -13.75
C ASP A 214 -1.16 -7.70 -13.17
N GLY A 215 0.11 -8.09 -13.08
CA GLY A 215 0.57 -9.37 -12.56
C GLY A 215 0.61 -10.49 -13.59
N PHE A 216 0.40 -10.20 -14.88
CA PHE A 216 0.43 -11.16 -15.98
C PHE A 216 1.17 -10.64 -17.20
N VAL A 217 2.33 -11.21 -17.51
CA VAL A 217 3.05 -10.95 -18.76
C VAL A 217 2.26 -11.45 -19.98
N ASN A 218 1.73 -10.52 -20.77
CA ASN A 218 0.92 -10.82 -21.94
C ASN A 218 0.96 -9.71 -23.00
N GLY A 219 0.17 -9.84 -24.07
CA GLY A 219 0.19 -8.87 -25.18
C GLY A 219 -0.09 -7.42 -24.76
N ASP A 220 -0.83 -7.21 -23.68
CA ASP A 220 -1.16 -5.87 -23.17
C ASP A 220 0.09 -5.14 -22.64
N ASP A 221 1.04 -5.85 -22.04
CA ASP A 221 2.34 -5.29 -21.62
C ASP A 221 3.20 -4.88 -22.80
N TYR A 222 3.20 -5.72 -23.84
CA TYR A 222 3.93 -5.43 -25.07
C TYR A 222 3.40 -4.17 -25.75
N ASP A 223 2.08 -4.06 -25.88
CA ASP A 223 1.45 -2.88 -26.47
C ASP A 223 1.70 -1.63 -25.62
N ALA A 224 1.68 -1.75 -24.29
CA ALA A 224 1.99 -0.66 -23.37
C ALA A 224 3.45 -0.20 -23.50
N PHE A 225 4.42 -1.12 -23.44
CA PHE A 225 5.84 -0.82 -23.62
C PHE A 225 6.13 -0.24 -25.01
N ALA A 226 5.61 -0.83 -26.07
CA ALA A 226 5.82 -0.34 -27.44
C ALA A 226 5.31 1.09 -27.62
N SER A 227 4.18 1.44 -26.99
CA SER A 227 3.59 2.78 -27.10
C SER A 227 4.46 3.88 -26.50
N VAL A 228 5.16 3.60 -25.39
CA VAL A 228 6.07 4.55 -24.73
C VAL A 228 7.45 4.54 -25.37
N PHE A 229 7.90 3.38 -25.84
CA PHE A 229 9.17 3.21 -26.56
C PHE A 229 9.20 4.00 -27.86
N ASP A 230 8.13 3.95 -28.66
CA ASP A 230 8.01 4.62 -29.97
C ASP A 230 8.15 6.15 -29.88
N ILE A 231 7.86 6.73 -28.72
CA ILE A 231 7.95 8.18 -28.46
C ILE A 231 9.16 8.56 -27.60
N ALA A 232 10.03 7.59 -27.26
CA ALA A 232 11.15 7.76 -26.34
C ALA A 232 10.74 8.38 -25.00
N ASP A 233 9.60 7.93 -24.45
CA ASP A 233 9.16 8.35 -23.12
C ASP A 233 10.09 7.76 -22.05
N PRO A 234 10.51 8.53 -21.02
CA PRO A 234 11.35 8.02 -19.93
C PRO A 234 10.82 6.77 -19.23
N ALA A 235 9.51 6.48 -19.30
CA ALA A 235 8.96 5.22 -18.81
C ALA A 235 9.48 3.97 -19.54
N ALA A 236 10.03 4.13 -20.75
CA ALA A 236 10.62 3.05 -21.53
C ALA A 236 12.13 2.83 -21.24
N ASP A 237 12.76 3.67 -20.42
CA ASP A 237 14.16 3.50 -19.95
C ASP A 237 14.17 2.53 -18.76
N ILE A 238 13.89 1.26 -19.05
CA ILE A 238 13.70 0.20 -18.05
C ILE A 238 15.04 -0.33 -17.50
N ASN A 239 16.15 -0.07 -18.20
CA ASN A 239 17.49 -0.37 -17.67
C ASN A 239 18.09 0.80 -16.87
N HIS A 240 17.41 1.96 -16.88
CA HIS A 240 17.73 3.18 -16.15
C HIS A 240 19.11 3.76 -16.48
N ASP A 241 19.55 3.65 -17.74
CA ASP A 241 20.84 4.20 -18.21
C ASP A 241 20.74 5.67 -18.67
N GLY A 242 19.53 6.22 -18.69
CA GLY A 242 19.22 7.59 -19.08
C GLY A 242 18.89 7.74 -20.56
N PHE A 243 18.78 6.65 -21.32
CA PHE A 243 18.50 6.65 -22.75
C PHE A 243 17.53 5.54 -23.15
N VAL A 244 16.32 5.91 -23.59
CA VAL A 244 15.42 4.97 -24.27
C VAL A 244 16.03 4.51 -25.60
N ASN A 245 16.48 3.26 -25.66
CA ASN A 245 17.19 2.74 -26.82
C ASN A 245 17.03 1.21 -26.99
N GLY A 246 17.77 0.62 -27.94
CA GLY A 246 17.67 -0.80 -28.23
C GLY A 246 17.95 -1.71 -27.03
N ASP A 247 18.76 -1.26 -26.07
CA ASP A 247 19.11 -2.02 -24.87
C ASP A 247 17.90 -2.18 -23.93
N ASP A 248 17.01 -1.19 -23.84
CA ASP A 248 15.72 -1.31 -23.14
C ASP A 248 14.80 -2.31 -23.83
N TYR A 249 14.73 -2.22 -25.16
CA TYR A 249 13.88 -3.12 -25.94
C TYR A 249 14.34 -4.58 -25.80
N ASP A 250 15.64 -4.83 -25.88
CA ASP A 250 16.21 -6.17 -25.73
C ASP A 250 15.99 -6.70 -24.31
N MET A 251 16.07 -5.84 -23.29
CA MET A 251 15.77 -6.19 -21.90
C MET A 251 14.29 -6.57 -21.73
N PHE A 252 13.37 -5.75 -22.25
CA PHE A 252 11.93 -6.02 -22.25
C PHE A 252 11.61 -7.33 -22.98
N ALA A 253 12.14 -7.51 -24.19
CA ALA A 253 11.85 -8.68 -25.01
C ALA A 253 12.39 -9.97 -24.39
N SER A 254 13.59 -9.95 -23.81
CA SER A 254 14.16 -11.09 -23.10
C SER A 254 13.30 -11.49 -21.90
N ALA A 255 12.80 -10.51 -21.15
CA ALA A 255 11.88 -10.72 -20.04
C ALA A 255 10.52 -11.26 -20.52
N PHE A 256 9.98 -10.69 -21.59
CA PHE A 256 8.69 -11.08 -22.17
C PHE A 256 8.69 -12.54 -22.61
N ASP A 257 9.73 -12.96 -23.34
CA ASP A 257 9.90 -14.33 -23.81
C ASP A 257 10.10 -15.33 -22.66
N ALA A 258 10.72 -14.88 -21.56
CA ALA A 258 10.89 -15.68 -20.36
C ALA A 258 9.63 -15.73 -19.48
N GLY A 259 8.70 -14.77 -19.68
CA GLY A 259 7.61 -14.48 -18.74
C GLY A 259 8.11 -13.84 -17.44
N CYS A 260 9.31 -13.24 -17.47
CA CYS A 260 10.02 -12.56 -16.38
C CYS A 260 11.31 -11.85 -16.82
#